data_AF-A0A2T1CE37-F1
#
_entry.id   AF-A0A2T1CE37-F1
#
_cell.length_a   1.000
_cell.length_b   1.000
_cell.length_c   1.000
_cell.angle_alpha   90.00
_cell.angle_beta   90.00
_cell.angle_gamma   90.00
#
_symmetry.space_group_name_H-M   'P 1'
#
loop_
_entity.id
_entity.type
_entity.pdbx_description
1 polymer ?
#
loop_
_entity_poly.entity_id
_entity_poly.type
_entity_poly.pdbx_seq_one_letter_code
_entity_poly.pdbx_strand_id
1 'polypeptide(L)'
;FTDAMRLEGKSNLFKDNHLFAPLPIMGNAIVVYPNLDLKVLSKELEEIQITNFPNLMVATSILPRDCGVIIRAFANKTIQLKQYFKLVLEHIRNLVNQPALPYIPK
;
A
#
# COMPACT_ATOMS: atom_id res chain seq x y z
N PHE A 1 12.66 10.96 -3.05
CA PHE A 1 11.81 10.26 -4.04
C PHE A 1 10.63 11.17 -4.35
N THR A 2 10.12 11.14 -5.58
CA THR A 2 8.97 11.98 -5.98
C THR A 2 8.00 11.10 -6.75
N ASP A 3 6.76 11.00 -6.28
CA ASP A 3 5.66 10.37 -7.03
C ASP A 3 4.95 11.47 -7.83
N ALA A 4 5.04 11.40 -9.15
CA ALA A 4 4.48 12.40 -10.07
C ALA A 4 3.22 11.88 -10.75
N MET A 5 2.26 11.36 -9.96
CA MET A 5 1.02 10.82 -10.50
C MET A 5 0.11 11.95 -11.01
N ARG A 6 -0.28 11.87 -12.29
CA ARG A 6 -1.26 12.76 -12.92
C ARG A 6 -2.43 11.93 -13.41
N LEU A 7 -3.57 12.09 -12.76
CA LEU A 7 -4.83 11.47 -13.17
C LEU A 7 -5.82 12.55 -13.58
N GLU A 8 -6.17 12.62 -14.86
CA GLU A 8 -7.16 13.57 -15.36
C GLU A 8 -8.50 12.88 -15.55
N GLY A 9 -9.56 13.41 -14.94
CA GLY A 9 -10.93 12.91 -15.12
C GLY A 9 -11.58 13.29 -16.44
N LYS A 10 -10.83 13.85 -17.39
CA LYS A 10 -11.37 14.31 -18.68
C LYS A 10 -11.74 13.11 -19.55
N SER A 11 -12.80 13.26 -20.34
CA SER A 11 -13.24 12.27 -21.34
C SER A 11 -13.60 10.89 -20.79
N ASN A 12 -13.74 10.75 -19.46
CA ASN A 12 -14.11 9.51 -18.77
C ASN A 12 -13.28 8.28 -19.20
N LEU A 13 -11.96 8.48 -19.39
CA LEU A 13 -11.04 7.49 -19.97
C LEU A 13 -10.97 6.17 -19.18
N PHE A 14 -11.32 6.19 -17.89
CA PHE A 14 -11.18 5.05 -17.00
C PHE A 14 -12.48 4.24 -16.81
N LYS A 15 -13.58 4.65 -17.44
CA LYS A 15 -14.91 4.03 -17.22
C LYS A 15 -14.95 2.53 -17.52
N ASP A 16 -14.23 2.11 -18.57
CA ASP A 16 -14.16 0.72 -19.03
C ASP A 16 -12.77 0.11 -18.76
N ASN A 17 -11.93 0.80 -17.99
CA ASN A 17 -10.58 0.31 -17.71
C ASN A 17 -10.65 -0.87 -16.73
N HIS A 18 -10.10 -2.02 -17.12
CA HIS A 18 -10.13 -3.25 -16.33
C HIS A 18 -9.41 -3.16 -14.97
N LEU A 19 -8.51 -2.20 -14.77
CA LEU A 19 -7.83 -1.95 -13.50
C LEU A 19 -8.62 -0.96 -12.64
N PHE A 20 -9.00 0.19 -13.20
CA PHE A 20 -9.59 1.31 -12.44
C PHE A 20 -11.11 1.23 -12.27
N ALA A 21 -11.85 0.67 -13.24
CA ALA A 21 -13.31 0.58 -13.16
C ALA A 21 -13.80 -0.32 -12.01
N PRO A 22 -13.25 -1.52 -11.78
CA PRO A 22 -13.68 -2.36 -10.66
C PRO A 22 -13.11 -1.90 -9.31
N LEU A 23 -11.96 -1.23 -9.31
CA LEU A 23 -11.24 -0.78 -8.12
C LEU A 23 -10.92 0.72 -8.21
N PRO A 24 -11.94 1.61 -8.12
CA PRO A 24 -11.79 3.04 -8.41
C PRO A 24 -10.99 3.83 -7.38
N ILE A 25 -10.62 3.23 -6.25
CA ILE A 25 -9.94 3.91 -5.16
C ILE A 25 -8.48 3.44 -5.13
N MET A 26 -7.56 4.38 -5.35
CA MET A 26 -6.13 4.13 -5.30
C MET A 26 -5.52 4.74 -4.03
N GLY A 27 -4.59 4.01 -3.42
CA GLY A 27 -3.77 4.48 -2.31
C GLY A 27 -2.30 4.19 -2.55
N ASN A 28 -1.45 5.16 -2.26
CA ASN A 28 0.00 5.02 -2.33
C ASN A 28 0.59 5.18 -0.92
N ALA A 29 1.50 4.29 -0.54
CA ALA A 29 2.29 4.40 0.67
C ALA A 29 3.77 4.21 0.34
N ILE A 30 4.64 4.89 1.08
CA ILE A 30 6.08 4.79 0.91
C ILE A 30 6.67 4.50 2.29
N VAL A 31 7.42 3.40 2.37
CA VAL A 31 8.08 2.94 3.59
C VAL A 31 9.56 3.20 3.43
N VAL A 32 10.11 4.01 4.34
CA VAL A 32 11.54 4.29 4.42
C VAL A 32 11.98 3.98 5.84
N TYR A 33 12.80 2.94 5.99
CA TYR A 33 13.37 2.56 7.27
C TYR A 33 14.82 2.08 7.10
N PRO A 34 15.79 2.62 7.85
CA PRO A 34 17.17 2.16 7.77
C PRO A 34 17.31 0.70 8.20
N ASN A 35 18.17 -0.06 7.50
CA ASN A 35 18.57 -1.42 7.88
C ASN A 35 17.43 -2.46 7.93
N LEU A 36 16.32 -2.21 7.26
CA LEU A 36 15.27 -3.21 7.08
C LEU A 36 15.57 -4.07 5.83
N ASP A 37 15.41 -5.38 5.93
CA ASP A 37 15.49 -6.24 4.76
C ASP A 37 14.25 -6.01 3.88
N LEU A 38 14.44 -5.25 2.80
CA LEU A 38 13.36 -4.85 1.90
C LEU A 38 12.78 -6.01 1.10
N LYS A 39 13.53 -7.11 0.92
CA LYS A 39 13.03 -8.30 0.23
C LYS A 39 12.09 -9.09 1.13
N VAL A 40 12.47 -9.27 2.40
CA VAL A 40 11.60 -9.87 3.42
C VAL A 40 10.33 -9.05 3.57
N LEU A 41 10.47 -7.72 3.74
CA LEU A 41 9.31 -6.84 3.83
C LEU A 41 8.39 -6.98 2.61
N SER A 42 8.93 -6.94 1.39
CA SER A 42 8.10 -7.02 0.17
C SER A 42 7.31 -8.33 0.11
N LYS A 43 7.94 -9.45 0.46
CA LYS A 43 7.29 -10.77 0.50
C LYS A 43 6.18 -10.81 1.57
N GLU A 44 6.44 -10.30 2.76
CA GLU A 44 5.44 -10.29 3.83
C GLU A 44 4.25 -9.39 3.49
N LEU A 45 4.47 -8.27 2.79
CA LEU A 45 3.39 -7.39 2.32
C LEU A 45 2.49 -8.07 1.27
N GLU A 46 3.06 -8.92 0.42
CA GLU A 46 2.29 -9.76 -0.52
C GLU A 46 1.47 -10.81 0.23
N GLU A 47 2.06 -11.51 1.21
CA GLU A 47 1.35 -12.50 2.04
C GLU A 47 0.18 -11.85 2.81
N ILE A 48 0.39 -10.67 3.38
CA ILE A 48 -0.67 -9.90 4.06
C ILE A 48 -1.88 -9.66 3.16
N GLN A 49 -1.64 -9.25 1.91
CA GLN A 49 -2.71 -8.98 0.96
C GLN A 49 -3.50 -10.25 0.63
N ILE A 50 -2.80 -11.34 0.32
CA ILE A 50 -3.42 -12.62 -0.05
C ILE A 50 -4.30 -13.15 1.09
N THR A 51 -3.82 -13.09 2.33
CA THR A 51 -4.52 -13.67 3.48
C THR A 51 -5.70 -12.83 3.97
N ASN A 52 -5.57 -11.49 3.98
CA ASN A 52 -6.51 -10.63 4.69
C ASN A 52 -7.40 -9.78 3.76
N PHE A 53 -6.99 -9.57 2.51
CA PHE A 53 -7.61 -8.59 1.62
C PHE A 53 -7.77 -9.10 0.17
N PRO A 54 -8.54 -10.18 -0.07
CA PRO A 54 -8.65 -10.81 -1.40
C PRO A 54 -9.26 -9.90 -2.48
N ASN A 55 -9.98 -8.84 -2.09
CA ASN A 55 -10.61 -7.87 -3.00
C ASN A 55 -9.77 -6.59 -3.18
N LEU A 56 -8.49 -6.65 -2.85
CA LEU A 56 -7.57 -5.53 -2.90
C LEU A 56 -6.42 -5.92 -3.83
N MET A 57 -6.12 -5.09 -4.82
CA MET A 57 -4.98 -5.32 -5.70
C MET A 57 -3.81 -4.50 -5.16
N VAL A 58 -2.71 -5.17 -4.83
CA VAL A 58 -1.51 -4.53 -4.27
C VAL A 58 -0.33 -4.86 -5.16
N ALA A 59 0.53 -3.87 -5.37
CA ALA A 59 1.86 -4.05 -5.92
C ALA A 59 2.88 -3.36 -5.02
N THR A 60 4.03 -3.99 -4.82
CA THR A 60 5.16 -3.41 -4.12
C THR A 60 6.36 -3.28 -5.05
N SER A 61 7.23 -2.32 -4.80
CA SER A 61 8.52 -2.20 -5.48
C SER A 61 9.55 -1.60 -4.55
N ILE A 62 10.77 -2.12 -4.60
CA ILE A 62 11.91 -1.53 -3.91
C ILE A 62 12.24 -0.19 -4.60
N LEU A 63 12.48 0.85 -3.80
CA LEU A 63 12.92 2.16 -4.28
C LEU A 63 14.38 2.09 -4.75
N PRO A 64 14.79 2.96 -5.70
CA PRO A 64 16.19 3.02 -6.14
C PRO A 64 17.17 3.15 -4.96
N ARG A 65 18.32 2.49 -5.07
CA ARG A 65 19.37 2.43 -4.01
C ARG A 65 18.92 1.73 -2.73
N ASP A 66 17.94 0.84 -2.82
CA ASP A 66 17.45 0.02 -1.71
C ASP A 66 17.10 0.86 -0.46
N CYS A 67 16.53 2.04 -0.67
CA CYS A 67 16.25 3.00 0.41
C CYS A 67 14.83 2.90 0.97
N GLY A 68 14.02 1.96 0.47
CA GLY A 68 12.66 1.76 0.95
C GLY A 68 11.80 0.96 -0.03
N VAL A 69 10.50 0.88 0.26
CA VAL A 69 9.51 0.19 -0.57
C VAL A 69 8.35 1.14 -0.87
N ILE A 70 7.92 1.21 -2.13
CA ILE A 70 6.64 1.81 -2.52
C ILE A 70 5.57 0.73 -2.57
N ILE A 71 4.39 1.06 -2.06
CA ILE A 71 3.21 0.21 -2.05
C ILE A 71 2.10 0.96 -2.80
N ARG A 72 1.54 0.32 -3.82
CA ARG A 72 0.38 0.82 -4.57
C ARG A 72 -0.77 -0.15 -4.37
N ALA A 73 -1.91 0.38 -3.96
CA ALA A 73 -3.06 -0.42 -3.60
C ALA A 73 -4.34 0.12 -4.27
N PHE A 74 -5.15 -0.78 -4.81
CA PHE A 74 -6.43 -0.51 -5.44
C PHE A 74 -7.55 -1.24 -4.72
N ALA A 75 -8.65 -0.55 -4.49
CA ALA A 75 -9.80 -1.05 -3.76
C ALA A 75 -11.11 -0.47 -4.31
N ASN A 76 -12.23 -1.09 -3.94
CA ASN A 76 -13.56 -0.53 -4.21
C ASN A 76 -14.10 0.31 -3.04
N LYS A 77 -13.49 0.23 -1.85
CA LYS A 77 -13.86 1.03 -0.68
C LYS A 77 -12.63 1.58 0.06
N THR A 78 -12.67 2.85 0.44
CA THR A 78 -11.57 3.51 1.18
C THR A 78 -11.26 2.82 2.51
N ILE A 79 -12.26 2.20 3.15
CA ILE A 79 -12.06 1.48 4.41
C ILE A 79 -11.07 0.32 4.26
N GLN A 80 -11.07 -0.36 3.11
CA GLN A 80 -10.17 -1.49 2.87
C GLN A 80 -8.72 -1.00 2.77
N LEU A 81 -8.46 0.11 2.06
CA LEU A 81 -7.13 0.72 2.01
C LEU A 81 -6.65 1.15 3.40
N LYS A 82 -7.53 1.77 4.19
CA LYS A 82 -7.19 2.17 5.57
C LYS A 82 -6.84 0.97 6.45
N GLN A 83 -7.60 -0.10 6.36
CA GLN A 83 -7.34 -1.35 7.11
C GLN A 83 -6.03 -1.99 6.66
N TYR A 84 -5.80 -2.09 5.35
CA TYR A 84 -4.57 -2.62 4.77
C TYR A 84 -3.35 -1.81 5.22
N PHE A 85 -3.35 -0.48 5.02
CA PHE A 85 -2.21 0.36 5.44
C PHE A 85 -1.98 0.38 6.94
N LYS A 86 -3.04 0.28 7.75
CA LYS A 86 -2.91 0.12 9.20
C LYS A 86 -2.16 -1.17 9.53
N LEU A 87 -2.56 -2.29 8.94
CA LEU A 87 -1.96 -3.59 9.21
C LEU A 87 -0.51 -3.67 8.69
N VAL A 88 -0.24 -3.09 7.51
CA VAL A 88 1.12 -2.90 7.00
C VAL A 88 1.99 -2.12 8.00
N LEU A 89 1.48 -1.01 8.53
CA LEU A 89 2.22 -0.20 9.49
C LEU A 89 2.45 -0.95 10.81
N GLU A 90 1.45 -1.65 11.33
CA GLU A 90 1.59 -2.49 12.53
C GLU A 90 2.66 -3.57 12.31
N HIS A 91 2.66 -4.21 11.14
CA HIS A 91 3.63 -5.25 10.79
C HIS A 91 5.06 -4.70 10.72
N ILE A 92 5.26 -3.57 10.03
CA ILE A 92 6.57 -2.90 9.97
C ILE A 92 7.06 -2.54 11.37
N ARG A 93 6.18 -2.00 12.22
CA ARG A 93 6.53 -1.64 13.60
C ARG A 93 6.96 -2.87 14.41
N ASN A 94 6.29 -4.01 14.25
CA ASN A 94 6.68 -5.26 14.89
C ASN A 94 8.06 -5.74 14.43
N LEU A 95 8.33 -5.71 13.12
CA LEU A 95 9.63 -6.08 12.56
C LEU A 95 10.79 -5.24 13.13
N VAL A 96 10.53 -3.96 13.38
CA VAL A 96 11.55 -3.03 13.91
C VAL A 96 11.48 -2.87 15.43
N ASN A 97 10.76 -3.75 16.14
CA ASN A 97 10.55 -3.71 17.59
C ASN A 97 10.06 -2.35 18.12
N GLN A 98 9.24 -1.65 17.33
CA GLN A 98 8.55 -0.43 17.75
C GLN A 98 7.21 -0.75 18.42
N PRO A 99 6.77 0.04 19.41
CA PRO A 99 5.49 -0.17 20.08
C PRO A 99 4.32 -0.08 19.11
N ALA A 100 3.18 -0.69 19.43
CA ALA A 100 1.97 -0.55 18.61
C ALA A 100 1.53 0.92 18.44
N LEU A 101 0.70 1.19 17.43
CA LEU A 101 0.12 2.53 17.27
C LEU A 101 -0.78 2.86 18.47
N PRO A 102 -0.75 4.11 18.96
CA PRO A 102 -1.65 4.51 20.03
C PRO A 102 -3.10 4.45 19.56
N TYR A 103 -4.00 4.06 20.45
CA TYR A 103 -5.43 4.13 20.19
C TYR A 103 -5.88 5.60 20.12
N ILE A 104 -6.51 5.98 19.01
CA ILE A 104 -7.16 7.29 18.84
C ILE A 104 -8.67 7.05 18.85
N PRO A 105 -9.43 7.56 19.84
CA PRO A 105 -10.89 7.46 19.86
C PRO A 105 -11.49 8.10 18.59
N LYS A 106 -12.55 7.50 18.06
CA LYS A 106 -13.31 8.05 16.92
C LYS A 106 -14.45 8.94 17.38
#